data_AF-A0A0L0G256-F1
#
_entry.id   AF-A0A0L0G256-F1
#
_cell.length_a   1.000
_cell.length_b   1.000
_cell.length_c   1.000
_cell.angle_alpha   90.00
_cell.angle_beta   90.00
_cell.angle_gamma   90.00
#
_symmetry.space_group_name_H-M   'P 1'
#
loop_
_entity.id
_entity.type
_entity.pdbx_description
1 polymer ?
#
loop_
_entity_poly.entity_id
_entity_poly.type
_entity_poly.pdbx_seq_one_letter_code
_entity_poly.pdbx_strand_id
1 'polypeptide(L)'
;MSRAKRVLSIQSHVVSGYVGNKAATFPLQLLGYETDCVNSVNFSNHTGYQSWKGTAMNGNELSDLIEGLTKNDLGAYDFLLTGYIGSESFLRQVVDTVKALKKINPDLLFGFVPCDILRRGINDVVHNGSI
;
A
#
# COMPACT_ATOMS: atom_id res chain seq x y z
N MET A 1 14.02 11.44 -22.22
CA MET A 1 13.70 10.19 -21.50
C MET A 1 12.46 10.45 -20.67
N SER A 2 11.43 9.62 -20.76
CA SER A 2 10.26 9.74 -19.86
C SER A 2 10.69 9.45 -18.43
N ARG A 3 10.22 10.24 -17.46
CA ARG A 3 10.46 9.98 -16.03
C ARG A 3 10.02 8.56 -15.67
N ALA A 4 10.81 7.86 -14.85
CA ALA A 4 10.39 6.57 -14.29
C ALA A 4 9.07 6.76 -13.51
N LYS A 5 8.10 5.86 -13.72
CA LYS A 5 6.81 5.94 -13.05
C LYS A 5 6.96 5.51 -11.60
N ARG A 6 6.30 6.23 -10.69
CA ARG A 6 6.37 5.99 -9.24
C ARG A 6 5.18 5.16 -8.75
N VAL A 7 5.45 4.16 -7.93
CA VAL A 7 4.46 3.26 -7.32
C VAL A 7 4.56 3.39 -5.81
N LEU A 8 3.45 3.73 -5.15
CA LEU A 8 3.31 3.56 -3.70
C LEU A 8 2.69 2.19 -3.42
N SER A 9 3.41 1.29 -2.76
CA SER A 9 2.94 -0.05 -2.42
C SER A 9 2.65 -0.19 -0.93
N ILE A 10 1.38 -0.32 -0.55
CA ILE A 10 0.90 -0.49 0.83
C ILE A 10 0.45 -1.95 1.03
N GLN A 11 1.35 -2.81 1.52
CA GLN A 11 1.10 -4.25 1.67
C GLN A 11 1.83 -4.82 2.89
N SER A 12 1.62 -6.12 3.16
CA SER A 12 2.35 -6.82 4.23
C SER A 12 3.85 -7.00 3.90
N HIS A 13 4.66 -7.19 4.94
CA HIS A 13 6.07 -7.55 4.80
C HIS A 13 6.42 -8.74 5.71
N VAL A 14 7.33 -9.60 5.21
CA VAL A 14 7.87 -10.74 5.96
C VAL A 14 9.40 -10.80 5.87
N VAL A 15 10.07 -11.19 6.95
CA VAL A 15 11.52 -11.40 6.96
C VAL A 15 11.90 -12.64 6.13
N SER A 16 11.19 -13.77 6.31
CA SER A 16 11.40 -15.02 5.56
C SER A 16 10.22 -15.34 4.62
N GLY A 17 10.53 -15.80 3.40
CA GLY A 17 9.54 -16.03 2.33
C GLY A 17 9.27 -14.80 1.47
N TYR A 18 8.32 -14.93 0.53
CA TYR A 18 7.92 -13.89 -0.43
C TYR A 18 6.41 -13.74 -0.47
N VAL A 19 5.90 -12.72 0.22
CA VAL A 19 4.50 -12.25 0.15
C VAL A 19 4.48 -10.73 0.27
N GLY A 20 3.37 -10.10 -0.11
CA GLY A 20 3.18 -8.64 0.00
C GLY A 20 4.29 -7.85 -0.68
N ASN A 21 4.78 -6.80 -0.03
CA ASN A 21 5.84 -5.93 -0.57
C ASN A 21 7.09 -6.72 -0.93
N LYS A 22 7.46 -7.74 -0.14
CA LYS A 22 8.65 -8.54 -0.46
C LYS A 22 8.52 -9.32 -1.78
N ALA A 23 7.30 -9.66 -2.20
CA ALA A 23 7.03 -10.27 -3.50
C ALA A 23 6.80 -9.25 -4.62
N ALA A 24 6.29 -8.05 -4.31
CA ALA A 24 5.94 -7.03 -5.30
C ALA A 24 7.11 -6.10 -5.67
N THR A 25 7.93 -5.69 -4.71
CA THR A 25 8.94 -4.64 -4.88
C THR A 25 10.01 -5.03 -5.89
N PHE A 26 10.57 -6.24 -5.78
CA PHE A 26 11.67 -6.65 -6.67
C PHE A 26 11.24 -6.72 -8.15
N PRO A 27 10.09 -7.35 -8.52
CA PRO A 27 9.60 -7.29 -9.90
C PRO A 27 9.35 -5.87 -10.42
N LEU A 28 8.76 -4.99 -9.59
CA LEU A 28 8.49 -3.61 -10.00
C LEU A 28 9.78 -2.82 -10.27
N GLN A 29 10.76 -2.94 -9.38
CA GLN A 29 12.08 -2.32 -9.56
C GLN A 29 12.81 -2.87 -10.78
N LEU A 30 12.74 -4.19 -11.01
CA LEU A 30 13.32 -4.82 -12.21
C LEU A 30 12.70 -4.29 -13.51
N LEU A 31 11.42 -3.94 -13.49
CA LEU A 31 10.68 -3.37 -14.62
C LEU A 31 10.87 -1.84 -14.76
N GLY A 32 11.70 -1.21 -13.93
CA GLY A 32 12.02 0.22 -14.00
C GLY A 32 11.01 1.15 -13.32
N TYR A 33 10.19 0.63 -12.40
CA TYR A 33 9.34 1.46 -11.55
C TYR A 33 10.08 1.89 -10.28
N GLU A 34 9.97 3.17 -9.96
CA GLU A 34 10.39 3.70 -8.66
C GLU A 34 9.35 3.30 -7.62
N THR A 35 9.72 2.41 -6.69
CA THR A 35 8.75 1.75 -5.81
C THR A 35 8.99 2.12 -4.35
N ASP A 36 8.09 2.92 -3.79
CA ASP A 36 8.07 3.28 -2.38
C ASP A 36 7.14 2.33 -1.62
N CYS A 37 7.63 1.77 -0.51
CA CYS A 37 6.94 0.68 0.20
C CYS A 37 6.50 1.12 1.60
N VAL A 38 5.20 0.95 1.89
CA VAL A 38 4.66 1.03 3.25
C VAL A 38 4.24 -0.37 3.69
N ASN A 39 4.84 -0.83 4.79
CA ASN A 39 4.61 -2.17 5.32
C ASN A 39 3.48 -2.15 6.34
N SER A 40 2.31 -2.68 5.97
CA SER A 40 1.13 -2.74 6.88
C SER A 40 1.36 -3.69 8.05
N VAL A 41 2.21 -4.69 7.88
CA VAL A 41 2.72 -5.56 8.94
C VAL A 41 4.18 -5.85 8.68
N ASN A 42 4.93 -6.15 9.76
CA ASN A 42 6.30 -6.64 9.66
C ASN A 42 6.43 -7.94 10.47
N PHE A 43 6.30 -9.08 9.81
CA PHE A 43 6.30 -10.40 10.45
C PHE A 43 7.56 -11.21 10.15
N SER A 44 7.85 -12.22 10.97
CA SER A 44 8.95 -13.17 10.76
C SER A 44 8.77 -13.96 9.44
N ASN A 45 7.54 -14.37 9.15
CA ASN A 45 7.15 -15.20 8.01
C ASN A 45 5.63 -15.06 7.79
N HIS A 46 5.11 -15.60 6.67
CA HIS A 46 3.67 -15.55 6.41
C HIS A 46 2.89 -16.47 7.36
N THR A 47 1.59 -16.22 7.49
CA THR A 47 0.68 -16.88 8.45
C THR A 47 0.36 -18.35 8.11
N GLY A 48 0.91 -18.89 7.04
CA GLY A 48 0.77 -20.30 6.65
C GLY A 48 1.73 -21.24 7.38
N TYR A 49 2.69 -20.70 8.12
CA TYR A 49 3.56 -21.47 9.01
C TYR A 49 2.90 -21.70 10.38
N GLN A 50 3.39 -22.70 11.12
CA GLN A 50 2.88 -23.04 12.47
C GLN A 50 2.97 -21.88 13.47
N SER A 51 3.98 -21.02 13.36
CA SER A 51 4.15 -19.85 14.22
C SER A 51 4.67 -18.66 13.41
N TRP A 52 4.29 -17.47 13.84
CA TRP A 52 4.77 -16.20 13.32
C TRP A 52 4.73 -15.15 14.43
N LYS A 53 5.61 -14.15 14.34
CA LYS A 53 5.67 -13.02 15.28
C LYS A 53 5.96 -11.74 14.52
N GLY A 54 5.56 -10.60 15.09
CA GLY A 54 5.91 -9.28 14.59
C GLY A 54 4.85 -8.24 14.94
N THR A 55 4.87 -7.13 14.20
CA THR A 55 4.02 -5.96 14.49
C THR A 55 3.09 -5.65 13.33
N ALA A 56 1.95 -5.05 13.66
CA ALA A 56 0.98 -4.55 12.69
C ALA A 56 0.88 -3.04 12.83
N MET A 57 0.88 -2.35 11.70
CA MET A 57 0.72 -0.91 11.62
C MET A 57 -0.76 -0.54 11.80
N ASN A 58 -1.03 0.50 12.57
CA ASN A 58 -2.36 1.08 12.74
C ASN A 58 -2.60 2.26 11.77
N GLY A 59 -3.83 2.79 11.73
CA GLY A 59 -4.18 3.89 10.83
C GLY A 59 -3.41 5.20 11.11
N ASN A 60 -3.13 5.53 12.37
CA ASN A 60 -2.40 6.76 12.71
C ASN A 60 -0.95 6.68 12.22
N GLU A 61 -0.30 5.53 12.38
CA GLU A 61 1.07 5.33 11.89
C GLU A 61 1.15 5.45 10.36
N LEU A 62 0.15 4.96 9.63
CA LEU A 62 0.06 5.20 8.18
C LEU A 62 -0.13 6.69 7.88
N SER A 63 -1.00 7.38 8.63
CA SER A 63 -1.21 8.82 8.47
C SER A 63 0.09 9.62 8.64
N ASP A 64 0.88 9.31 9.67
CA ASP A 64 2.15 9.99 9.96
C ASP A 64 3.14 9.83 8.81
N LEU A 65 3.21 8.64 8.19
CA LEU A 65 4.07 8.40 7.03
C LEU A 65 3.61 9.20 5.80
N ILE A 66 2.31 9.22 5.52
CA ILE A 66 1.75 9.98 4.38
C ILE A 66 1.93 11.49 4.59
N GLU A 67 1.75 11.97 5.81
CA GLU A 67 2.01 13.37 6.17
C GLU A 67 3.50 13.71 5.97
N GLY A 68 4.41 12.84 6.42
CA GLY A 68 5.84 13.00 6.21
C GLY A 68 6.22 13.07 4.74
N LEU A 69 5.65 12.20 3.90
CA LEU A 69 5.85 12.26 2.44
C LEU A 69 5.31 13.56 1.85
N THR A 70 4.12 13.98 2.27
CA THR A 70 3.46 15.20 1.77
C THR A 70 4.26 16.45 2.12
N LYS A 71 4.75 16.55 3.36
CA LYS A 71 5.57 17.68 3.85
C LYS A 71 6.89 17.85 3.11
N ASN A 72 7.40 16.79 2.49
CA ASN A 72 8.64 16.80 1.73
C ASN A 72 8.40 16.80 0.21
N ASP A 73 7.18 17.07 -0.25
CA ASP A 73 6.79 17.06 -1.68
C ASP A 73 7.06 15.70 -2.38
N LEU A 74 7.07 14.60 -1.62
CA LEU A 74 7.30 13.24 -2.11
C LEU A 74 6.02 12.49 -2.47
N GLY A 75 4.85 13.13 -2.33
CA GLY A 75 3.52 12.53 -2.52
C GLY A 75 3.06 12.33 -3.97
N ALA A 76 3.85 12.69 -4.97
CA ALA A 76 3.48 12.54 -6.38
C ALA A 76 3.74 11.11 -6.90
N TYR A 77 2.69 10.28 -6.96
CA TYR A 77 2.72 8.90 -7.45
C TYR A 77 1.88 8.71 -8.71
N ASP A 78 2.30 7.76 -9.55
CA ASP A 78 1.57 7.35 -10.77
C ASP A 78 0.65 6.15 -10.49
N PHE A 79 1.05 5.28 -9.55
CA PHE A 79 0.28 4.13 -9.12
C PHE A 79 0.24 4.01 -7.60
N LEU A 80 -0.89 3.51 -7.09
CA LEU A 80 -1.03 3.05 -5.71
C LEU A 80 -1.43 1.57 -5.74
N LEU A 81 -0.60 0.72 -5.15
CA LEU A 81 -0.82 -0.71 -5.02
C LEU A 81 -1.17 -1.04 -3.57
N THR A 82 -2.26 -1.75 -3.34
CA THR A 82 -2.67 -2.16 -1.99
C THR A 82 -2.86 -3.67 -1.89
N GLY A 83 -2.69 -4.23 -0.69
CA GLY A 83 -2.75 -5.67 -0.44
C GLY A 83 -3.40 -6.01 0.91
N TYR A 84 -2.74 -6.84 1.71
CA TYR A 84 -3.27 -7.25 3.02
C TYR A 84 -3.53 -6.06 3.96
N ILE A 85 -4.76 -5.98 4.46
CA ILE A 85 -5.25 -4.97 5.38
C ILE A 85 -5.72 -5.68 6.65
N GLY A 86 -5.02 -5.43 7.75
CA GLY A 86 -5.21 -6.14 9.02
C GLY A 86 -6.27 -5.54 9.94
N SER A 87 -6.80 -4.35 9.65
CA SER A 87 -7.80 -3.68 10.49
C SER A 87 -8.67 -2.69 9.71
N GLU A 88 -9.86 -2.40 10.25
CA GLU A 88 -10.77 -1.39 9.70
C GLU A 88 -10.19 0.03 9.77
N SER A 89 -9.48 0.36 10.86
CA SER A 89 -8.83 1.66 11.00
C SER A 89 -7.75 1.88 9.93
N PHE A 90 -6.96 0.84 9.62
CA PHE A 90 -5.99 0.88 8.53
C PHE A 90 -6.67 1.00 7.17
N LEU A 91 -7.77 0.26 6.95
CA LEU A 91 -8.56 0.38 5.71
C LEU A 91 -9.04 1.83 5.49
N ARG A 92 -9.65 2.44 6.50
CA ARG A 92 -10.13 3.83 6.44
C ARG A 92 -9.00 4.80 6.11
N GLN A 93 -7.83 4.62 6.73
CA GLN A 93 -6.68 5.46 6.41
C GLN A 93 -6.15 5.24 4.98
N VAL A 94 -6.16 4.01 4.46
CA VAL A 94 -5.80 3.74 3.06
C VAL A 94 -6.76 4.49 2.12
N VAL A 95 -8.06 4.49 2.41
CA VAL A 95 -9.07 5.24 1.65
C VAL A 95 -8.75 6.74 1.64
N ASP A 96 -8.43 7.31 2.81
CA ASP A 96 -8.09 8.73 2.91
C ASP A 96 -6.77 9.06 2.20
N THR A 97 -5.81 8.13 2.21
CA THR A 97 -4.57 8.21 1.45
C THR A 97 -4.85 8.25 -0.06
N VAL A 98 -5.71 7.37 -0.58
CA VAL A 98 -6.12 7.37 -2.00
C VAL A 98 -6.71 8.73 -2.38
N LYS A 99 -7.62 9.27 -1.55
CA LYS A 99 -8.24 10.58 -1.78
C LYS A 99 -7.21 11.70 -1.79
N ALA A 100 -6.27 11.70 -0.85
CA ALA A 100 -5.21 12.69 -0.77
C ALA A 100 -4.29 12.64 -2.01
N LEU A 101 -3.88 11.45 -2.43
CA LEU A 101 -3.02 11.27 -3.61
C LEU A 101 -3.74 11.64 -4.91
N LYS A 102 -5.04 11.32 -5.05
CA LYS A 102 -5.84 11.74 -6.22
C LYS A 102 -6.01 13.26 -6.33
N LYS A 103 -5.97 14.00 -5.22
CA LYS A 103 -5.95 15.47 -5.26
C LYS A 103 -4.64 16.02 -5.83
N ILE A 104 -3.53 15.30 -5.64
CA ILE A 104 -2.20 15.66 -6.16
C ILE A 104 -2.07 15.22 -7.62
N ASN A 105 -2.46 13.99 -7.93
CA ASN A 105 -2.46 13.41 -9.26
C ASN A 105 -3.83 12.79 -9.59
N PRO A 106 -4.71 13.50 -10.32
CA PRO A 106 -6.02 12.96 -10.73
C PRO A 106 -5.94 11.70 -11.59
N ASP A 107 -4.83 11.50 -12.31
CA ASP A 107 -4.58 10.34 -13.18
C ASP A 107 -3.99 9.13 -12.41
N LEU A 108 -3.88 9.23 -11.08
CA LEU A 108 -3.39 8.14 -10.22
C LEU A 108 -4.18 6.85 -10.48
N LEU A 109 -3.47 5.81 -10.89
CA LEU A 109 -4.05 4.48 -11.06
C LEU A 109 -3.99 3.70 -9.75
N PHE A 110 -5.16 3.28 -9.27
CA PHE A 110 -5.28 2.46 -8.07
C PHE A 110 -5.42 0.98 -8.44
N GLY A 111 -4.47 0.17 -7.98
CA GLY A 111 -4.49 -1.29 -8.09
C GLY A 111 -4.71 -1.95 -6.73
N PHE A 112 -5.69 -2.84 -6.67
CA PHE A 112 -5.86 -3.74 -5.52
C PHE A 112 -5.35 -5.13 -5.88
N VAL A 113 -4.39 -5.66 -5.11
CA VAL A 113 -3.97 -7.06 -5.21
C VAL A 113 -4.80 -7.85 -4.19
N PRO A 114 -5.77 -8.67 -4.64
CA PRO A 114 -6.66 -9.36 -3.73
C PRO A 114 -5.91 -10.41 -2.90
N CYS A 115 -5.80 -10.16 -1.60
CA CYS A 115 -5.60 -11.19 -0.58
C CYS A 115 -6.92 -11.38 0.18
N ASP A 116 -7.80 -12.22 -0.36
CA ASP A 116 -9.00 -12.89 0.21
C ASP A 116 -9.96 -12.25 1.25
N ILE A 117 -9.85 -11.01 1.72
CA ILE A 117 -10.77 -10.51 2.79
C ILE A 117 -11.51 -9.19 2.50
N LEU A 118 -11.14 -8.36 1.52
CA LEU A 118 -11.78 -7.03 1.33
C LEU A 118 -12.14 -6.66 -0.11
N ARG A 119 -12.81 -7.56 -0.84
CA ARG A 119 -13.22 -7.29 -2.24
C ARG A 119 -14.38 -6.28 -2.36
N ARG A 120 -15.19 -6.05 -1.32
CA ARG A 120 -16.36 -5.16 -1.40
C ARG A 120 -16.05 -3.70 -1.06
N GLY A 121 -15.54 -3.41 0.15
CA GLY A 121 -15.34 -2.02 0.61
C GLY A 121 -14.31 -1.19 -0.18
N ILE A 122 -13.36 -1.82 -0.85
CA ILE A 122 -12.31 -1.11 -1.62
C ILE A 122 -12.83 -0.70 -3.00
N ASN A 123 -13.64 -1.52 -3.67
CA ASN A 123 -14.16 -1.20 -5.00
C ASN A 123 -15.15 -0.02 -4.98
N ASP A 124 -15.95 0.11 -3.92
CA ASP A 124 -16.89 1.23 -3.75
C ASP A 124 -16.15 2.57 -3.59
N VAL A 125 -15.03 2.58 -2.87
CA VAL A 125 -14.18 3.77 -2.71
C VAL A 125 -13.47 4.15 -4.03
N VAL A 126 -12.97 3.16 -4.76
CA VAL A 126 -12.13 3.38 -5.95
C VAL A 126 -12.94 3.92 -7.12
N HIS A 127 -14.17 3.44 -7.28
CA HIS A 127 -15.03 3.81 -8.41
C HIS A 127 -16.06 4.89 -8.07
N ASN A 128 -16.58 4.95 -6.84
CA ASN A 128 -17.72 5.82 -6.50
C ASN A 128 -17.42 6.90 -5.47
N GLY A 129 -16.25 6.87 -4.80
CA GLY A 129 -15.85 7.90 -3.84
C GLY A 129 -16.69 7.98 -2.55
N SER A 130 -17.61 7.04 -2.32
CA SER A 130 -18.53 7.03 -1.19
C SER A 130 -18.40 5.76 -0.35
N ILE A 131 -18.61 5.90 0.96
CA ILE A 131 -18.92 4.83 1.91
C ILE A 131 -20.44 4.75 2.01
#